data_AF-A0A7V9HI32-F1
#
_entry.id   AF-A0A7V9HI32-F1
#
_cell.length_a   1.000
_cell.length_b   1.000
_cell.length_c   1.000
_cell.angle_alpha   90.00
_cell.angle_beta   90.00
_cell.angle_gamma   90.00
#
_symmetry.space_group_name_H-M   'P 1'
#
loop_
_entity.id
_entity.type
_entity.pdbx_description
1 polymer ?
#
loop_
_entity_poly.entity_id
_entity_poly.type
_entity_poly.pdbx_seq_one_letter_code
_entity_poly.pdbx_strand_id
1 'polypeptide(L)'
;PEAYARFAGAVATRYGDRVQYYQLWDKPNRLDQWGGIAASPADYVATLLSFGFNAVRAAHPTATVILAELAPTADGGPAGDDLTWLRGIYEAGGQPFFHAVAADLRGGMKTPYDRGIAPDLINLSRATLFRELMIEQGDAVRPLWGTRYGWRAAAPPEGVPEAEQAAFAIEGMNRTRSEWPWLGPLFFAGLAPGPSLGGEIAAGETLLREDGTATLQLGALQAFSAAGDQDVAPTGFLPVDAAQFAFEGNWSLQHLGAETFRTTSEVGARLTVEFMGTGAIARVRLSPGAGPVTATLDGEPIAIDLRSGQASNQDVTIAEGLHEGRHAVVMELAEPGELTIGGLIIERRVPLRWTAMLLAGGGILLLFLGIRQVVFTLAERSGRLQRRRGVDLWPELPHVGDWRPARRT
;
A
#
# COMPACT_ATOMS: atom_id res chain seq x y z
N PRO A 1 16.94 6.93 25.95
CA PRO A 1 16.57 7.86 24.85
C PRO A 1 17.78 8.50 24.14
N GLU A 2 18.58 9.33 24.82
CA GLU A 2 19.63 10.14 24.16
C GLU A 2 20.76 9.31 23.53
N ALA A 3 21.18 8.22 24.17
CA ALA A 3 22.21 7.34 23.62
C ALA A 3 21.76 6.70 22.29
N TYR A 4 20.49 6.27 22.23
CA TYR A 4 19.88 5.77 20.99
C TYR A 4 19.77 6.86 19.92
N ALA A 5 19.35 8.07 20.29
CA ALA A 5 19.28 9.21 19.37
C ALA A 5 20.66 9.53 18.75
N ARG A 6 21.72 9.57 19.56
CA ARG A 6 23.09 9.76 19.07
C ARG A 6 23.51 8.65 18.11
N PHE A 7 23.19 7.41 18.42
CA PHE A 7 23.46 6.28 17.53
C PHE A 7 22.72 6.41 16.20
N ALA A 8 21.39 6.64 16.23
CA ALA A 8 20.58 6.79 15.03
C ALA A 8 21.05 7.96 14.15
N GLY A 9 21.36 9.11 14.76
CA GLY A 9 21.93 10.26 14.06
C GLY A 9 23.31 10.00 13.47
N ALA A 10 24.17 9.24 14.15
CA ALA A 10 25.49 8.87 13.63
C ALA A 10 25.38 7.91 12.43
N VAL A 11 24.47 6.93 12.49
CA VAL A 11 24.18 6.03 11.35
C VAL A 11 23.66 6.84 10.16
N ALA A 12 22.71 7.74 10.39
CA ALA A 12 22.16 8.60 9.34
C ALA A 12 23.22 9.52 8.72
N THR A 13 24.07 10.14 9.54
CA THR A 13 25.20 10.97 9.07
C THR A 13 26.18 10.16 8.22
N ARG A 14 26.48 8.93 8.65
CA ARG A 14 27.49 8.09 7.99
C ARG A 14 27.00 7.49 6.67
N TYR A 15 25.72 7.14 6.58
CA TYR A 15 25.18 6.36 5.47
C TYR A 15 24.11 7.09 4.66
N GLY A 16 23.79 8.34 4.98
CA GLY A 16 22.70 9.10 4.35
C GLY A 16 22.79 9.18 2.82
N ASP A 17 24.00 9.23 2.25
CA ASP A 17 24.18 9.24 0.79
C ASP A 17 23.80 7.91 0.12
N ARG A 18 23.57 6.83 0.89
CA ARG A 18 23.29 5.47 0.39
C ARG A 18 22.03 4.86 0.96
N VAL A 19 21.55 5.34 2.11
CA VAL A 19 20.43 4.77 2.85
C VAL A 19 19.39 5.85 3.08
N GLN A 20 18.23 5.72 2.43
CA GLN A 20 17.13 6.67 2.56
C GLN A 20 16.07 6.27 3.58
N TYR A 21 16.03 4.99 3.94
CA TYR A 21 14.93 4.41 4.69
C TYR A 21 15.45 3.86 6.02
N TYR A 22 14.86 4.32 7.11
CA TYR A 22 15.27 3.97 8.47
C TYR A 22 14.06 3.43 9.23
N GLN A 23 14.03 2.12 9.47
CA GLN A 23 13.09 1.54 10.40
C GLN A 23 13.57 1.73 11.83
N LEU A 24 12.75 2.34 12.68
CA LEU A 24 13.10 2.59 14.07
C LEU A 24 12.57 1.48 14.97
N TRP A 25 13.43 0.48 15.18
CA TRP A 25 13.26 -0.72 16.00
C TRP A 25 12.58 -1.92 15.29
N ASP A 26 12.63 -3.09 15.93
CA ASP A 26 11.92 -4.31 15.53
C ASP A 26 11.16 -4.87 16.74
N LYS A 27 9.86 -5.13 16.55
CA LYS A 27 8.96 -5.85 17.48
C LYS A 27 9.04 -5.39 18.94
N PRO A 28 8.85 -4.08 19.23
CA PRO A 28 8.86 -3.59 20.61
C PRO A 28 7.75 -4.21 21.48
N ASN A 29 6.70 -4.76 20.87
CA ASN A 29 5.66 -5.54 21.55
C ASN A 29 6.07 -6.98 21.90
N ARG A 30 7.37 -7.29 21.89
CA ARG A 30 7.94 -8.54 22.39
C ARG A 30 8.96 -8.28 23.49
N LEU A 31 8.88 -9.04 24.59
CA LEU A 31 9.75 -8.88 25.75
C LEU A 31 11.22 -9.11 25.39
N ASP A 32 11.51 -10.14 24.60
CA ASP A 32 12.86 -10.47 24.15
C ASP A 32 13.48 -9.39 23.25
N GLN A 33 12.65 -8.53 22.66
CA GLN A 33 13.05 -7.42 21.80
C GLN A 33 13.00 -6.07 22.53
N TRP A 34 12.75 -6.08 23.83
CA TRP A 34 12.73 -4.88 24.67
C TRP A 34 13.37 -5.13 26.05
N GLY A 35 14.52 -5.83 26.06
CA GLY A 35 15.32 -6.01 27.28
C GLY A 35 14.66 -6.91 28.35
N GLY A 36 13.74 -7.78 27.96
CA GLY A 36 13.05 -8.71 28.85
C GLY A 36 11.83 -8.12 29.58
N ILE A 37 11.45 -6.88 29.28
CA ILE A 37 10.31 -6.21 29.91
C ILE A 37 9.21 -5.90 28.87
N ALA A 38 7.96 -5.81 29.31
CA ALA A 38 6.86 -5.42 28.46
C ALA A 38 6.93 -3.90 28.19
N ALA A 39 7.16 -3.52 26.93
CA ALA A 39 7.10 -2.14 26.50
C ALA A 39 5.65 -1.66 26.37
N SER A 40 5.42 -0.37 26.57
CA SER A 40 4.16 0.28 26.18
C SER A 40 4.34 1.09 24.88
N PRO A 41 3.27 1.28 24.09
CA PRO A 41 3.29 2.16 22.92
C PRO A 41 3.74 3.59 23.28
N ALA A 42 3.27 4.12 24.42
CA ALA A 42 3.63 5.45 24.90
C ALA A 42 5.13 5.56 25.21
N ASP A 43 5.71 4.55 25.86
CA ASP A 43 7.16 4.53 26.13
C ASP A 43 7.97 4.47 24.85
N TYR A 44 7.56 3.67 23.87
CA TYR A 44 8.20 3.63 22.55
C TYR A 44 8.16 4.99 21.85
N VAL A 45 7.00 5.67 21.85
CA VAL A 45 6.86 7.02 21.28
C VAL A 45 7.76 8.02 22.00
N ALA A 46 7.70 8.05 23.33
CA ALA A 46 8.39 9.05 24.15
C ALA A 46 9.90 8.86 24.22
N THR A 47 10.41 7.63 24.08
CA THR A 47 11.82 7.33 24.37
C THR A 47 12.65 6.88 23.17
N LEU A 48 12.00 6.34 22.12
CA LEU A 48 12.69 5.76 20.97
C LEU A 48 12.26 6.46 19.68
N LEU A 49 10.98 6.43 19.33
CA LEU A 49 10.48 6.91 18.05
C LEU A 49 10.74 8.41 17.87
N SER A 50 10.30 9.25 18.82
CA SER A 50 10.48 10.71 18.72
C SER A 50 11.95 11.13 18.69
N PHE A 51 12.77 10.56 19.58
CA PHE A 51 14.20 10.82 19.65
C PHE A 51 14.96 10.34 18.41
N GLY A 52 14.67 9.13 17.94
CA GLY A 52 15.27 8.54 16.74
C GLY A 52 14.89 9.32 15.48
N PHE A 53 13.61 9.65 15.31
CA PHE A 53 13.12 10.45 14.19
C PHE A 53 13.84 11.79 14.12
N ASN A 54 13.86 12.55 15.22
CA ASN A 54 14.49 13.87 15.26
C ASN A 54 15.99 13.80 14.95
N ALA A 55 16.70 12.81 15.49
CA ALA A 55 18.13 12.63 15.23
C ALA A 55 18.42 12.25 13.76
N VAL A 56 17.65 11.32 13.19
CA VAL A 56 17.78 10.92 11.78
C VAL A 56 17.49 12.10 10.86
N ARG A 57 16.41 12.84 11.12
CA ARG A 57 16.01 13.99 10.29
C ARG A 57 16.95 15.19 10.40
N ALA A 58 17.57 15.39 11.57
CA ALA A 58 18.60 16.42 11.74
C ALA A 58 19.87 16.10 10.94
N ALA A 59 20.26 14.82 10.86
CA ALA A 59 21.41 14.37 10.09
C ALA A 59 21.12 14.24 8.58
N HIS A 60 19.91 13.82 8.23
CA HIS A 60 19.49 13.57 6.85
C HIS A 60 18.04 14.09 6.62
N PRO A 61 17.89 15.36 6.20
CA PRO A 61 16.59 16.03 6.08
C PRO A 61 15.63 15.48 5.02
N THR A 62 16.03 14.51 4.21
CA THR A 62 15.15 13.83 3.25
C THR A 62 14.91 12.36 3.62
N ALA A 63 15.36 11.93 4.81
CA ALA A 63 15.25 10.53 5.23
C ALA A 63 13.81 10.15 5.47
N THR A 64 13.45 8.94 5.03
CA THR A 64 12.16 8.32 5.29
C THR A 64 12.27 7.45 6.55
N VAL A 65 11.50 7.77 7.58
CA VAL A 65 11.43 6.98 8.81
C VAL A 65 10.22 6.05 8.73
N ILE A 66 10.47 4.77 8.95
CA ILE A 66 9.47 3.71 8.99
C ILE A 66 9.25 3.34 10.46
N LEU A 67 7.99 3.17 10.84
CA LEU A 67 7.62 2.69 12.17
C LEU A 67 8.23 1.30 12.45
N ALA A 68 8.41 0.93 13.72
CA ALA A 68 8.80 -0.44 14.06
C ALA A 68 7.85 -1.47 13.44
N GLU A 69 8.38 -2.58 12.92
CA GLU A 69 7.59 -3.77 12.63
C GLU A 69 7.02 -4.30 13.96
N LEU A 70 5.71 -4.50 14.03
CA LEU A 70 5.03 -5.03 15.20
C LEU A 70 4.79 -6.53 15.03
N ALA A 71 4.99 -7.30 16.09
CA ALA A 71 4.79 -8.75 16.05
C ALA A 71 3.28 -9.08 16.04
N PRO A 72 2.78 -9.85 15.05
CA PRO A 72 1.39 -10.26 15.01
C PRO A 72 1.17 -11.41 16.01
N THR A 73 0.91 -11.05 17.27
CA THR A 73 0.72 -12.02 18.35
C THR A 73 -0.78 -12.24 18.54
N ALA A 74 -1.32 -13.36 18.04
CA ALA A 74 -2.77 -13.61 18.04
C ALA A 74 -3.41 -13.55 19.44
N ASP A 75 -2.68 -13.98 20.47
CA ASP A 75 -3.15 -13.94 21.87
C ASP A 75 -2.88 -12.60 22.57
N GLY A 76 -2.37 -11.60 21.85
CA GLY A 76 -1.90 -10.31 22.37
C GLY A 76 -0.60 -10.40 23.17
N GLY A 77 -0.31 -11.52 23.83
CA GLY A 77 0.84 -11.64 24.70
C GLY A 77 0.87 -10.57 25.82
N PRO A 78 1.95 -10.52 26.62
CA PRO A 78 2.05 -9.58 27.74
C PRO A 78 2.16 -8.09 27.34
N ALA A 79 2.52 -7.78 26.08
CA ALA A 79 2.69 -6.40 25.62
C ALA A 79 1.64 -5.94 24.60
N GLY A 80 0.74 -6.82 24.15
CA GLY A 80 -0.33 -6.52 23.17
C GLY A 80 -0.03 -6.99 21.75
N ASP A 81 -1.09 -7.27 20.99
CA ASP A 81 -1.01 -7.54 19.56
C ASP A 81 -0.62 -6.26 18.80
N ASP A 82 -0.16 -6.43 17.57
CA ASP A 82 0.26 -5.36 16.66
C ASP A 82 -0.82 -4.30 16.36
N LEU A 83 -2.09 -4.65 16.20
CA LEU A 83 -3.17 -3.67 15.94
C LEU A 83 -3.44 -2.81 17.18
N THR A 84 -3.53 -3.44 18.35
CA THR A 84 -3.68 -2.75 19.64
C THR A 84 -2.47 -1.86 19.90
N TRP A 85 -1.26 -2.34 19.61
CA TRP A 85 -0.03 -1.56 19.75
C TRP A 85 0.00 -0.35 18.81
N LEU A 86 -0.35 -0.53 17.54
CA LEU A 86 -0.41 0.55 16.56
C LEU A 86 -1.42 1.62 16.98
N ARG A 87 -2.60 1.22 17.47
CA ARG A 87 -3.60 2.15 18.02
C ARG A 87 -3.00 2.96 19.17
N GLY A 88 -2.32 2.29 20.10
CA GLY A 88 -1.64 2.96 21.21
C GLY A 88 -0.54 3.95 20.78
N ILE A 89 0.16 3.70 19.67
CA ILE A 89 1.13 4.65 19.10
C ILE A 89 0.43 5.93 18.64
N TYR A 90 -0.71 5.82 17.95
CA TYR A 90 -1.50 6.98 17.53
C TYR A 90 -2.06 7.75 18.73
N GLU A 91 -2.64 7.05 19.70
CA GLU A 91 -3.20 7.64 20.92
C GLU A 91 -2.13 8.35 21.77
N ALA A 92 -0.89 7.85 21.76
CA ALA A 92 0.26 8.49 22.39
C ALA A 92 0.85 9.67 21.59
N GLY A 93 0.24 10.04 20.45
CA GLY A 93 0.69 11.16 19.62
C GLY A 93 1.90 10.85 18.74
N GLY A 94 2.12 9.58 18.37
CA GLY A 94 3.26 9.14 17.57
C GLY A 94 3.25 9.57 16.09
N GLN A 95 2.08 9.94 15.55
CA GLN A 95 1.87 10.21 14.11
C GLN A 95 2.89 11.15 13.45
N PRO A 96 3.36 12.25 14.08
CA PRO A 96 4.36 13.14 13.46
C PRO A 96 5.75 12.52 13.27
N PHE A 97 6.04 11.36 13.88
CA PHE A 97 7.39 10.79 13.97
C PHE A 97 7.64 9.59 13.06
N PHE A 98 6.81 9.39 12.03
CA PHE A 98 7.05 8.40 10.97
C PHE A 98 6.40 8.82 9.65
N HIS A 99 6.90 8.27 8.55
CA HIS A 99 6.39 8.49 7.20
C HIS A 99 5.67 7.27 6.62
N ALA A 100 5.98 6.07 7.12
CA ALA A 100 5.33 4.82 6.73
C ALA A 100 5.11 3.91 7.94
N VAL A 101 4.02 3.14 7.93
CA VAL A 101 3.75 2.09 8.92
C VAL A 101 4.34 0.78 8.41
N ALA A 102 5.07 0.05 9.26
CA ALA A 102 5.55 -1.30 8.95
C ALA A 102 4.52 -2.35 9.37
N ALA A 103 4.35 -3.38 8.55
CA ALA A 103 3.50 -4.52 8.86
C ALA A 103 4.15 -5.86 8.46
N ASP A 104 3.99 -6.85 9.34
CA ASP A 104 4.21 -8.26 9.02
C ASP A 104 2.99 -8.79 8.27
N LEU A 105 3.16 -8.96 6.95
CA LEU A 105 2.14 -9.42 6.00
C LEU A 105 2.40 -10.87 5.57
N ARG A 106 2.95 -11.71 6.46
CA ARG A 106 3.04 -13.14 6.20
C ARG A 106 1.65 -13.77 6.13
N GLY A 107 1.46 -14.65 5.15
CA GLY A 107 0.16 -15.29 4.91
C GLY A 107 -0.16 -16.49 5.81
N GLY A 108 0.79 -16.89 6.68
CA GLY A 108 0.62 -18.02 7.59
C GLY A 108 0.29 -19.32 6.84
N MET A 109 -0.85 -19.91 7.16
CA MET A 109 -1.38 -21.14 6.55
C MET A 109 -2.47 -20.88 5.49
N LYS A 110 -2.82 -19.62 5.25
CA LYS A 110 -3.92 -19.25 4.35
C LYS A 110 -3.40 -19.01 2.94
N THR A 111 -4.25 -19.27 1.96
CA THR A 111 -3.92 -18.97 0.56
C THR A 111 -3.86 -17.44 0.35
N PRO A 112 -3.15 -16.95 -0.68
CA PRO A 112 -3.15 -15.53 -1.02
C PRO A 112 -4.54 -14.97 -1.32
N TYR A 113 -5.50 -15.82 -1.70
CA TYR A 113 -6.87 -15.43 -2.03
C TYR A 113 -7.78 -15.31 -0.80
N ASP A 114 -7.31 -15.72 0.39
CA ASP A 114 -8.10 -15.63 1.61
C ASP A 114 -8.41 -14.16 1.94
N ARG A 115 -9.71 -13.83 1.96
CA ARG A 115 -10.25 -12.49 2.29
C ARG A 115 -10.78 -12.41 3.71
N GLY A 116 -10.43 -13.35 4.60
CA GLY A 116 -10.84 -13.28 5.99
C GLY A 116 -10.27 -12.02 6.64
N ILE A 117 -11.10 -11.29 7.37
CA ILE A 117 -10.71 -10.07 8.08
C ILE A 117 -11.07 -10.31 9.56
N ALA A 118 -10.07 -10.73 10.34
CA ALA A 118 -10.22 -10.94 11.78
C ALA A 118 -8.87 -10.69 12.47
N PRO A 119 -8.83 -10.02 13.65
CA PRO A 119 -7.58 -9.69 14.35
C PRO A 119 -6.70 -10.89 14.69
N ASP A 120 -7.32 -12.03 15.00
CA ASP A 120 -6.69 -13.32 15.35
C ASP A 120 -6.29 -14.15 14.13
N LEU A 121 -6.65 -13.71 12.92
CA LEU A 121 -6.32 -14.40 11.68
C LEU A 121 -5.01 -13.88 11.11
N ILE A 122 -4.02 -14.77 11.02
CA ILE A 122 -2.77 -14.52 10.29
C ILE A 122 -2.96 -14.90 8.83
N ASN A 123 -3.18 -13.89 8.00
CA ASN A 123 -3.28 -13.99 6.54
C ASN A 123 -2.78 -12.71 5.88
N LEU A 124 -2.71 -12.71 4.54
CA LEU A 124 -2.29 -11.53 3.78
C LEU A 124 -3.26 -10.34 3.97
N SER A 125 -4.55 -10.60 4.22
CA SER A 125 -5.58 -9.57 4.43
C SER A 125 -5.39 -8.76 5.72
N ARG A 126 -4.42 -9.12 6.58
CA ARG A 126 -4.01 -8.29 7.71
C ARG A 126 -3.61 -6.87 7.27
N ALA A 127 -3.13 -6.68 6.03
CA ALA A 127 -2.91 -5.37 5.45
C ALA A 127 -4.15 -4.46 5.51
N THR A 128 -5.35 -5.02 5.27
CA THR A 128 -6.62 -4.29 5.34
C THR A 128 -6.92 -3.82 6.76
N LEU A 129 -6.67 -4.66 7.77
CA LEU A 129 -6.88 -4.29 9.18
C LEU A 129 -5.99 -3.12 9.61
N PHE A 130 -4.72 -3.15 9.23
CA PHE A 130 -3.80 -2.04 9.44
C PHE A 130 -4.31 -0.78 8.75
N ARG A 131 -4.73 -0.90 7.48
CA ARG A 131 -5.21 0.23 6.70
C ARG A 131 -6.46 0.87 7.28
N GLU A 132 -7.44 0.06 7.70
CA GLU A 132 -8.66 0.54 8.34
C GLU A 132 -8.34 1.26 9.65
N LEU A 133 -7.47 0.69 10.49
CA LEU A 133 -7.01 1.34 11.71
C LEU A 133 -6.32 2.68 11.43
N MET A 134 -5.46 2.76 10.41
CA MET A 134 -4.82 4.03 10.02
C MET A 134 -5.87 5.08 9.61
N ILE A 135 -6.87 4.70 8.83
CA ILE A 135 -7.96 5.60 8.41
C ILE A 135 -8.78 6.06 9.62
N GLU A 136 -9.12 5.16 10.55
CA GLU A 136 -9.81 5.50 11.80
C GLU A 136 -9.05 6.53 12.62
N GLN A 137 -7.72 6.46 12.63
CA GLN A 137 -6.83 7.40 13.33
C GLN A 137 -6.54 8.67 12.52
N GLY A 138 -7.23 8.87 11.39
CA GLY A 138 -7.06 10.05 10.53
C GLY A 138 -5.81 10.02 9.64
N ASP A 139 -5.18 8.86 9.47
CA ASP A 139 -3.98 8.66 8.65
C ASP A 139 -4.28 7.89 7.34
N ALA A 140 -5.12 8.48 6.50
CA ALA A 140 -5.45 7.89 5.20
C ALA A 140 -4.35 8.08 4.15
N VAL A 141 -3.34 8.91 4.39
CA VAL A 141 -2.36 9.30 3.35
C VAL A 141 -1.08 8.49 3.43
N ARG A 142 -0.58 8.17 4.63
CA ARG A 142 0.68 7.43 4.75
C ARG A 142 0.55 6.01 4.20
N PRO A 143 1.60 5.51 3.52
CA PRO A 143 1.62 4.14 3.02
C PRO A 143 1.83 3.14 4.15
N LEU A 144 1.36 1.91 3.92
CA LEU A 144 1.70 0.73 4.70
C LEU A 144 2.78 -0.07 3.97
N TRP A 145 3.87 -0.44 4.63
CA TRP A 145 4.96 -1.21 4.03
C TRP A 145 4.93 -2.64 4.58
N GLY A 146 4.97 -3.63 3.70
CA GLY A 146 5.09 -5.03 4.10
C GLY A 146 6.54 -5.36 4.40
N THR A 147 7.04 -4.97 5.58
CA THR A 147 8.44 -5.18 6.01
C THR A 147 8.78 -6.65 6.21
N ARG A 148 7.75 -7.50 6.29
CA ARG A 148 7.86 -8.96 6.18
C ARG A 148 6.73 -9.49 5.33
N TYR A 149 7.06 -10.24 4.29
CA TYR A 149 6.10 -10.78 3.33
C TYR A 149 6.45 -12.22 2.95
N GLY A 150 5.41 -13.02 2.69
CA GLY A 150 5.51 -14.36 2.15
C GLY A 150 4.88 -15.44 3.02
N TRP A 151 5.28 -16.69 2.75
CA TRP A 151 4.86 -17.89 3.46
C TRP A 151 6.08 -18.67 3.90
N ARG A 152 5.93 -19.49 4.93
CA ARG A 152 6.98 -20.40 5.37
C ARG A 152 6.86 -21.73 4.63
N ALA A 153 7.91 -22.17 3.96
CA ALA A 153 8.06 -23.54 3.48
C ALA A 153 8.26 -24.48 4.68
N ALA A 154 7.23 -25.26 4.99
CA ALA A 154 7.24 -26.31 6.00
C ALA A 154 6.04 -27.25 5.79
N ALA A 155 6.04 -28.39 6.48
CA ALA A 155 4.86 -29.24 6.51
C ALA A 155 3.74 -28.54 7.33
N PRO A 156 2.47 -28.67 6.93
CA PRO A 156 1.36 -28.25 7.78
C PRO A 156 1.42 -28.92 9.16
N PRO A 157 1.09 -28.22 10.26
CA PRO A 157 0.53 -26.86 10.33
C PRO A 157 1.57 -25.74 10.48
N GLU A 158 2.87 -26.02 10.33
CA GLU A 158 3.94 -25.03 10.56
C GLU A 158 4.20 -24.10 9.36
N GLY A 159 3.71 -24.48 8.19
CA GLY A 159 3.81 -23.73 6.95
C GLY A 159 3.16 -24.46 5.80
N VAL A 160 3.47 -24.03 4.58
CA VAL A 160 2.94 -24.61 3.34
C VAL A 160 4.04 -25.37 2.59
N PRO A 161 3.70 -26.37 1.76
CA PRO A 161 4.67 -27.04 0.90
C PRO A 161 5.47 -26.02 0.05
N GLU A 162 6.76 -26.29 -0.21
CA GLU A 162 7.67 -25.35 -0.92
C GLU A 162 7.11 -24.91 -2.29
N ALA A 163 6.45 -25.82 -3.02
CA ALA A 163 5.79 -25.49 -4.29
C ALA A 163 4.62 -24.50 -4.10
N GLU A 164 3.83 -24.66 -3.05
CA GLU A 164 2.76 -23.72 -2.69
C GLU A 164 3.33 -22.39 -2.22
N GLN A 165 4.41 -22.38 -1.43
CA GLN A 165 5.09 -21.15 -1.01
C GLN A 165 5.50 -20.32 -2.22
N ALA A 166 6.14 -20.94 -3.22
CA ALA A 166 6.59 -20.27 -4.43
C ALA A 166 5.42 -19.66 -5.21
N ALA A 167 4.33 -20.42 -5.40
CA ALA A 167 3.13 -19.92 -6.07
C ALA A 167 2.45 -18.81 -5.26
N PHE A 168 2.36 -18.97 -3.94
CA PHE A 168 1.69 -18.02 -3.06
C PHE A 168 2.42 -16.68 -2.99
N ALA A 169 3.75 -16.68 -3.03
CA ALA A 169 4.54 -15.46 -3.12
C ALA A 169 4.23 -14.65 -4.40
N ILE A 170 4.03 -15.31 -5.54
CA ILE A 170 3.68 -14.59 -6.78
C ILE A 170 2.24 -14.09 -6.75
N GLU A 171 1.30 -14.96 -6.38
CA GLU A 171 -0.12 -14.59 -6.37
C GLU A 171 -0.44 -13.55 -5.30
N GLY A 172 0.24 -13.58 -4.16
CA GLY A 172 0.11 -12.53 -3.16
C GLY A 172 0.66 -11.19 -3.65
N MET A 173 1.78 -11.17 -4.38
CA MET A 173 2.28 -9.94 -5.00
C MET A 173 1.28 -9.39 -6.03
N ASN A 174 0.74 -10.24 -6.91
CA ASN A 174 -0.30 -9.86 -7.87
C ASN A 174 -1.54 -9.29 -7.18
N ARG A 175 -1.97 -9.94 -6.09
CA ARG A 175 -3.09 -9.49 -5.27
C ARG A 175 -2.83 -8.11 -4.64
N THR A 176 -1.66 -7.92 -4.03
CA THR A 176 -1.33 -6.64 -3.37
C THR A 176 -1.33 -5.49 -4.38
N ARG A 177 -0.78 -5.72 -5.58
CA ARG A 177 -0.79 -4.74 -6.68
C ARG A 177 -2.20 -4.46 -7.22
N SER A 178 -3.10 -5.43 -7.19
CA SER A 178 -4.45 -5.26 -7.72
C SER A 178 -5.43 -4.65 -6.73
N GLU A 179 -5.30 -4.96 -5.43
CA GLU A 179 -6.26 -4.56 -4.41
C GLU A 179 -5.82 -3.37 -3.56
N TRP A 180 -4.51 -3.17 -3.38
CA TRP A 180 -3.98 -2.27 -2.35
C TRP A 180 -3.00 -1.24 -2.93
N PRO A 181 -3.49 -0.27 -3.72
CA PRO A 181 -2.63 0.79 -4.29
C PRO A 181 -1.98 1.70 -3.24
N TRP A 182 -2.44 1.63 -1.98
CA TRP A 182 -1.86 2.33 -0.83
C TRP A 182 -0.73 1.55 -0.14
N LEU A 183 -0.47 0.31 -0.57
CA LEU A 183 0.63 -0.49 -0.05
C LEU A 183 1.94 -0.07 -0.73
N GLY A 184 2.96 0.14 0.08
CA GLY A 184 4.33 0.34 -0.35
C GLY A 184 5.04 -0.97 -0.69
N PRO A 185 6.38 -0.99 -0.62
CA PRO A 185 7.16 -2.16 -0.95
C PRO A 185 6.86 -3.36 -0.05
N LEU A 186 7.08 -4.56 -0.61
CA LEU A 186 7.07 -5.83 0.09
C LEU A 186 8.49 -6.36 0.23
N PHE A 187 8.86 -6.79 1.43
CA PHE A 187 10.17 -7.33 1.74
C PHE A 187 10.04 -8.79 2.18
N PHE A 188 10.72 -9.70 1.50
CA PHE A 188 10.84 -11.08 1.94
C PHE A 188 11.66 -11.16 3.24
N ALA A 189 11.36 -12.14 4.09
CA ALA A 189 11.92 -12.25 5.43
C ALA A 189 13.45 -12.31 5.46
N GLY A 190 14.09 -12.91 4.43
CA GLY A 190 15.53 -12.87 4.28
C GLY A 190 16.04 -13.50 2.99
N LEU A 191 17.26 -13.14 2.60
CA LEU A 191 17.91 -13.71 1.43
C LEU A 191 18.39 -15.14 1.69
N ALA A 192 19.00 -15.40 2.84
CA ALA A 192 19.56 -16.69 3.22
C ALA A 192 19.29 -16.97 4.71
N PRO A 193 19.29 -18.23 5.13
CA PRO A 193 19.10 -18.60 6.54
C PRO A 193 20.27 -18.14 7.40
N GLY A 194 19.98 -17.92 8.68
CA GLY A 194 21.01 -17.64 9.69
C GLY A 194 20.72 -16.41 10.56
N PRO A 195 21.75 -15.91 11.26
CA PRO A 195 21.58 -14.85 12.24
C PRO A 195 21.20 -13.53 11.57
N SER A 196 20.23 -12.85 12.18
CA SER A 196 19.77 -11.52 11.84
C SER A 196 19.70 -10.65 13.10
N LEU A 197 19.56 -9.33 12.93
CA LEU A 197 19.45 -8.40 14.06
C LEU A 197 18.23 -8.67 14.97
N GLY A 198 17.18 -9.32 14.45
CA GLY A 198 15.96 -9.65 15.19
C GLY A 198 15.84 -11.13 15.60
N GLY A 199 16.93 -11.91 15.51
CA GLY A 199 16.93 -13.35 15.79
C GLY A 199 17.41 -14.16 14.59
N GLU A 200 16.91 -15.38 14.40
CA GLU A 200 17.29 -16.24 13.27
C GLU A 200 16.24 -16.17 12.15
N ILE A 201 16.68 -16.03 10.90
CA ILE A 201 15.81 -16.20 9.74
C ILE A 201 15.76 -17.69 9.42
N ALA A 202 14.59 -18.30 9.56
CA ALA A 202 14.40 -19.71 9.29
C ALA A 202 14.60 -20.02 7.80
N ALA A 203 15.23 -21.16 7.48
CA ALA A 203 15.43 -21.62 6.09
C ALA A 203 14.13 -21.74 5.29
N GLY A 204 13.00 -21.99 5.97
CA GLY A 204 11.68 -22.01 5.34
C GLY A 204 11.17 -20.63 4.91
N GLU A 205 11.81 -19.52 5.24
CA GLU A 205 11.36 -18.16 4.88
C GLU A 205 12.34 -17.44 3.94
N THR A 206 13.36 -18.13 3.42
CA THR A 206 14.48 -17.53 2.68
C THR A 206 14.44 -17.80 1.19
N LEU A 207 15.12 -16.96 0.41
CA LEU A 207 15.20 -17.10 -1.04
C LEU A 207 16.32 -18.06 -1.49
N LEU A 208 17.39 -18.13 -0.71
CA LEU A 208 18.50 -19.07 -0.87
C LEU A 208 18.45 -20.14 0.21
N ARG A 209 18.92 -21.34 -0.13
CA ARG A 209 19.22 -22.40 0.83
C ARG A 209 20.55 -22.12 1.53
N GLU A 210 20.85 -22.88 2.59
CA GLU A 210 22.11 -22.79 3.34
C GLU A 210 23.35 -22.97 2.45
N ASP A 211 23.24 -23.81 1.41
CA ASP A 211 24.31 -24.07 0.44
C ASP A 211 24.43 -23.00 -0.66
N GLY A 212 23.62 -21.94 -0.60
CA GLY A 212 23.58 -20.86 -1.58
C GLY A 212 22.77 -21.17 -2.85
N THR A 213 22.16 -22.35 -2.95
CA THR A 213 21.29 -22.69 -4.09
C THR A 213 19.94 -21.98 -4.01
N ALA A 214 19.33 -21.71 -5.16
CA ALA A 214 18.04 -21.03 -5.25
C ALA A 214 16.89 -21.93 -4.77
N THR A 215 16.02 -21.41 -3.89
CA THR A 215 14.73 -22.05 -3.56
C THR A 215 13.77 -22.04 -4.75
N LEU A 216 12.70 -22.85 -4.70
CA LEU A 216 11.63 -22.75 -5.70
C LEU A 216 11.01 -21.35 -5.76
N GLN A 217 10.92 -20.68 -4.60
CA GLN A 217 10.42 -19.31 -4.52
C GLN A 217 11.32 -18.32 -5.26
N LEU A 218 12.65 -18.40 -5.10
CA LEU A 218 13.56 -17.53 -5.86
C LEU A 218 13.47 -17.80 -7.36
N GLY A 219 13.39 -19.08 -7.77
CA GLY A 219 13.18 -19.44 -9.17
C GLY A 219 11.88 -18.86 -9.74
N ALA A 220 10.78 -18.93 -8.99
CA ALA A 220 9.50 -18.36 -9.36
C ALA A 220 9.56 -16.82 -9.47
N LEU A 221 10.26 -16.15 -8.55
CA LEU A 221 10.46 -14.69 -8.60
C LEU A 221 11.30 -14.26 -9.80
N GLN A 222 12.35 -15.01 -10.14
CA GLN A 222 13.17 -14.77 -11.33
C GLN A 222 12.33 -14.95 -12.60
N ALA A 223 11.56 -16.03 -12.69
CA ALA A 223 10.67 -16.27 -13.81
C ALA A 223 9.58 -15.20 -13.92
N PHE A 224 8.99 -14.78 -12.80
CA PHE A 224 8.00 -13.71 -12.75
C PHE A 224 8.59 -12.37 -13.21
N SER A 225 9.82 -12.04 -12.77
CA SER A 225 10.54 -10.85 -13.23
C SER A 225 10.89 -10.91 -14.72
N ALA A 226 11.16 -12.10 -15.26
CA ALA A 226 11.46 -12.28 -16.67
C ALA A 226 10.20 -12.31 -17.55
N ALA A 227 9.08 -12.79 -17.02
CA ALA A 227 7.80 -12.95 -17.72
C ALA A 227 6.89 -11.71 -17.63
N GLY A 228 7.12 -10.80 -16.68
CA GLY A 228 6.48 -9.50 -16.68
C GLY A 228 6.75 -8.81 -18.01
N ASP A 229 5.71 -8.23 -18.62
CA ASP A 229 5.81 -7.49 -19.89
C ASP A 229 6.88 -6.41 -19.71
N GLN A 230 8.09 -6.66 -20.23
CA GLN A 230 9.24 -5.75 -20.10
C GLN A 230 8.92 -4.40 -20.76
N ASP A 231 7.90 -4.37 -21.61
CA ASP A 231 7.47 -3.21 -22.36
C ASP A 231 6.47 -2.35 -21.56
N VAL A 232 5.75 -2.92 -20.57
CA VAL A 232 4.69 -2.21 -19.84
C VAL A 232 4.94 -2.14 -18.34
N ALA A 233 5.02 -0.91 -17.83
CA ALA A 233 5.18 -0.62 -16.43
C ALA A 233 3.93 -1.01 -15.61
N PRO A 234 4.07 -1.83 -14.55
CA PRO A 234 2.99 -2.11 -13.63
C PRO A 234 2.73 -0.91 -12.70
N THR A 235 1.64 -0.98 -11.93
CA THR A 235 1.34 -0.04 -10.84
C THR A 235 2.49 0.04 -9.82
N GLY A 236 2.80 1.25 -9.35
CA GLY A 236 3.87 1.53 -8.39
C GLY A 236 4.99 2.38 -8.99
N PHE A 237 6.10 2.50 -8.27
CA PHE A 237 7.28 3.24 -8.73
C PHE A 237 8.08 2.41 -9.73
N LEU A 238 8.27 2.95 -10.92
CA LEU A 238 9.13 2.48 -11.98
C LEU A 238 10.42 3.33 -11.97
N PRO A 239 11.56 2.79 -11.52
CA PRO A 239 12.82 3.53 -11.51
C PRO A 239 13.33 3.78 -12.94
N VAL A 240 14.07 4.87 -13.15
CA VAL A 240 14.51 5.32 -14.49
C VAL A 240 15.44 4.35 -15.23
N ASP A 241 16.04 3.39 -14.52
CA ASP A 241 16.89 2.33 -15.08
C ASP A 241 16.13 1.05 -15.44
N ALA A 242 14.81 1.03 -15.19
CA ALA A 242 13.95 -0.10 -15.55
C ALA A 242 13.84 -0.27 -17.07
N ALA A 243 13.72 -1.52 -17.53
CA ALA A 243 13.69 -1.88 -18.94
C ALA A 243 12.49 -1.29 -19.70
N GLN A 244 11.41 -0.95 -18.99
CA GLN A 244 10.20 -0.32 -19.53
C GLN A 244 10.45 1.10 -20.07
N PHE A 245 11.55 1.74 -19.68
CA PHE A 245 11.94 3.01 -20.29
C PHE A 245 12.70 2.78 -21.60
N ALA A 246 12.06 3.12 -22.72
CA ALA A 246 12.72 3.21 -24.01
C ALA A 246 13.30 4.62 -24.18
N PHE A 247 14.62 4.73 -24.30
CA PHE A 247 15.31 6.00 -24.49
C PHE A 247 15.90 6.09 -25.90
N GLU A 248 15.64 7.20 -26.58
CA GLU A 248 16.20 7.56 -27.88
C GLU A 248 17.06 8.83 -27.73
N GLY A 249 18.24 8.85 -28.37
CA GLY A 249 19.24 9.90 -28.21
C GLY A 249 20.22 9.64 -27.07
N ASN A 250 21.04 10.64 -26.74
CA ASN A 250 22.07 10.53 -25.70
C ASN A 250 21.50 10.82 -24.32
N TRP A 251 21.54 9.81 -23.45
CA TRP A 251 21.11 9.91 -22.05
C TRP A 251 22.25 9.51 -21.12
N SER A 252 22.43 10.29 -20.07
CA SER A 252 23.42 10.02 -19.03
C SER A 252 22.72 9.68 -17.72
N LEU A 253 23.13 8.57 -17.11
CA LEU A 253 22.64 8.20 -15.78
C LEU A 253 23.44 8.97 -14.73
N GLN A 254 22.74 9.66 -13.83
CA GLN A 254 23.29 10.51 -12.79
C GLN A 254 22.75 10.07 -11.43
N HIS A 255 23.65 9.86 -10.47
CA HIS A 255 23.28 9.60 -9.09
C HIS A 255 23.35 10.93 -8.33
N LEU A 256 22.20 11.47 -7.94
CA LEU A 256 22.08 12.75 -7.25
C LEU A 256 21.59 12.49 -5.82
N GLY A 257 22.53 12.30 -4.90
CA GLY A 257 22.24 11.72 -3.59
C GLY A 257 21.97 10.23 -3.72
N ALA A 258 20.89 9.75 -3.10
CA ALA A 258 20.49 8.35 -3.20
C ALA A 258 19.42 8.08 -4.29
N GLU A 259 19.06 9.09 -5.07
CA GLU A 259 18.13 8.93 -6.19
C GLU A 259 18.90 8.87 -7.51
N THR A 260 18.45 7.95 -8.37
CA THR A 260 18.99 7.77 -9.72
C THR A 260 18.15 8.54 -10.70
N PHE A 261 18.80 9.40 -11.48
CA PHE A 261 18.19 10.15 -12.57
C PHE A 261 18.84 9.77 -13.90
N ARG A 262 18.12 9.97 -15.00
CA ARG A 262 18.72 10.11 -16.34
C ARG A 262 18.49 11.52 -16.84
N THR A 263 19.55 12.10 -17.39
CA THR A 263 19.56 13.45 -17.93
C THR A 263 20.03 13.43 -19.37
N THR A 264 19.34 14.19 -20.22
CA THR A 264 19.78 14.52 -21.58
C THR A 264 19.86 16.04 -21.76
N SER A 265 20.78 16.47 -22.63
CA SER A 265 20.86 17.84 -23.16
C SER A 265 20.80 17.85 -24.68
N GLU A 266 20.52 16.70 -25.31
CA GLU A 266 20.39 16.58 -26.76
C GLU A 266 18.95 16.93 -27.15
N VAL A 267 18.80 18.00 -27.94
CA VAL A 267 17.50 18.39 -28.49
C VAL A 267 16.99 17.28 -29.41
N GLY A 268 15.73 16.87 -29.21
CA GLY A 268 15.10 15.74 -29.90
C GLY A 268 15.30 14.39 -29.22
N ALA A 269 16.11 14.31 -28.15
CA ALA A 269 16.17 13.10 -27.33
C ALA A 269 14.83 12.85 -26.64
N ARG A 270 14.41 11.58 -26.65
CA ARG A 270 13.07 11.15 -26.26
C ARG A 270 13.13 10.00 -25.27
N LEU A 271 12.16 9.95 -24.36
CA LEU A 271 11.83 8.76 -23.59
C LEU A 271 10.38 8.35 -23.87
N THR A 272 10.14 7.05 -23.82
CA THR A 272 8.81 6.45 -23.92
C THR A 272 8.64 5.42 -22.82
N VAL A 273 7.48 5.43 -22.16
CA VAL A 273 7.07 4.39 -21.21
C VAL A 273 5.64 4.00 -21.50
N GLU A 274 5.40 2.72 -21.76
CA GLU A 274 4.06 2.15 -21.67
C GLU A 274 3.77 1.74 -20.22
N PHE A 275 2.55 1.95 -19.75
CA PHE A 275 2.15 1.59 -18.40
C PHE A 275 0.71 1.07 -18.35
N MET A 276 0.40 0.30 -17.30
CA MET A 276 -0.94 -0.19 -17.01
C MET A 276 -1.45 0.47 -15.72
N GLY A 277 -2.49 1.31 -15.82
CA GLY A 277 -3.03 2.02 -14.67
C GLY A 277 -4.14 3.02 -15.01
N THR A 278 -4.44 3.91 -14.07
CA THR A 278 -5.44 4.99 -14.21
C THR A 278 -4.82 6.38 -14.06
N GLY A 279 -3.51 6.47 -13.89
CA GLY A 279 -2.79 7.72 -13.69
C GLY A 279 -1.28 7.51 -13.67
N ALA A 280 -0.52 8.59 -13.84
CA ALA A 280 0.92 8.58 -13.83
C ALA A 280 1.45 9.89 -13.22
N ILE A 281 2.50 9.78 -12.43
CA ILE A 281 3.24 10.90 -11.83
C ILE A 281 4.69 10.74 -12.22
N ALA A 282 5.32 11.78 -12.76
CA ALA A 282 6.73 11.74 -13.10
C ALA A 282 7.56 12.32 -11.97
N ARG A 283 8.55 11.55 -11.51
CA ARG A 283 9.60 12.06 -10.64
C ARG A 283 10.63 12.75 -11.50
N VAL A 284 10.70 14.08 -11.41
CA VAL A 284 11.57 14.92 -12.24
C VAL A 284 12.45 15.80 -11.38
N ARG A 285 13.55 16.29 -11.95
CA ARG A 285 14.36 17.32 -11.30
C ARG A 285 14.10 18.65 -12.00
N LEU A 286 13.39 19.54 -11.32
CA LEU A 286 13.24 20.91 -11.78
C LEU A 286 14.56 21.65 -11.62
N SER A 287 14.94 22.49 -12.57
CA SER A 287 16.17 23.29 -12.47
C SER A 287 16.09 24.59 -13.30
N PRO A 288 16.99 25.56 -13.05
CA PRO A 288 17.10 26.75 -13.90
C PRO A 288 17.56 26.41 -15.32
N GLY A 289 18.30 25.31 -15.48
CA GLY A 289 18.81 24.79 -16.75
C GLY A 289 17.83 23.90 -17.50
N ALA A 290 16.66 23.61 -16.93
CA ALA A 290 15.68 22.75 -17.58
C ALA A 290 15.20 23.35 -18.91
N GLY A 291 15.18 22.53 -19.94
CA GLY A 291 14.71 22.90 -21.27
C GLY A 291 13.19 22.75 -21.42
N PRO A 292 12.59 23.39 -22.43
CA PRO A 292 11.21 23.10 -22.81
C PRO A 292 11.03 21.63 -23.22
N VAL A 293 10.02 20.97 -22.67
CA VAL A 293 9.72 19.56 -22.92
C VAL A 293 8.37 19.46 -23.60
N THR A 294 8.30 18.75 -24.72
CA THR A 294 7.05 18.29 -25.28
C THR A 294 6.73 16.93 -24.66
N ALA A 295 5.51 16.78 -24.16
CA ALA A 295 5.07 15.52 -23.62
C ALA A 295 3.71 15.16 -24.19
N THR A 296 3.49 13.86 -24.41
CA THR A 296 2.20 13.32 -24.85
C THR A 296 1.80 12.14 -23.99
N LEU A 297 0.49 11.98 -23.84
CA LEU A 297 -0.15 10.82 -23.22
C LEU A 297 -1.10 10.22 -24.27
N ASP A 298 -0.85 8.97 -24.66
CA ASP A 298 -1.61 8.28 -25.73
C ASP A 298 -1.69 9.07 -27.05
N GLY A 299 -0.65 9.85 -27.33
CA GLY A 299 -0.56 10.73 -28.49
C GLY A 299 -1.17 12.13 -28.29
N GLU A 300 -1.92 12.37 -27.22
CA GLU A 300 -2.48 13.67 -26.89
C GLU A 300 -1.46 14.55 -26.12
N PRO A 301 -1.25 15.83 -26.49
CA PRO A 301 -0.30 16.69 -25.81
C PRO A 301 -0.68 16.96 -24.35
N ILE A 302 0.32 16.92 -23.47
CA ILE A 302 0.22 17.31 -22.06
C ILE A 302 1.23 18.41 -21.73
N ALA A 303 0.82 19.36 -20.88
CA ALA A 303 1.68 20.46 -20.47
C ALA A 303 2.55 20.06 -19.27
N ILE A 304 3.87 20.19 -19.43
CA ILE A 304 4.84 19.98 -18.36
C ILE A 304 5.82 21.15 -18.38
N ASP A 305 6.03 21.78 -17.22
CA ASP A 305 7.08 22.78 -17.04
C ASP A 305 8.10 22.25 -16.04
N LEU A 306 9.34 22.09 -16.49
CA LEU A 306 10.44 21.59 -15.68
C LEU A 306 11.33 22.71 -15.13
N ARG A 307 11.04 23.97 -15.45
CA ARG A 307 11.87 25.11 -15.05
C ARG A 307 11.56 25.55 -13.63
N SER A 308 12.61 25.76 -12.84
CA SER A 308 12.49 26.34 -11.49
C SER A 308 13.69 27.22 -11.18
N GLY A 309 13.52 28.22 -10.31
CA GLY A 309 14.62 29.08 -9.86
C GLY A 309 15.67 28.35 -9.00
N GLN A 310 15.33 27.19 -8.45
CA GLN A 310 16.26 26.33 -7.71
C GLN A 310 16.10 24.87 -8.11
N ALA A 311 17.22 24.15 -8.10
CA ALA A 311 17.21 22.74 -8.43
C ALA A 311 16.54 21.92 -7.31
N SER A 312 15.46 21.20 -7.63
CA SER A 312 14.72 20.38 -6.67
C SER A 312 14.09 19.18 -7.34
N ASN A 313 14.05 18.05 -6.63
CA ASN A 313 13.35 16.85 -7.10
C ASN A 313 11.86 17.01 -6.75
N GLN A 314 10.97 16.81 -7.72
CA GLN A 314 9.53 16.94 -7.54
C GLN A 314 8.79 15.82 -8.26
N ASP A 315 7.64 15.47 -7.69
CA ASP A 315 6.67 14.58 -8.31
C ASP A 315 5.63 15.44 -9.03
N VAL A 316 5.61 15.35 -10.36
CA VAL A 316 4.72 16.12 -11.25
C VAL A 316 3.67 15.18 -11.80
N THR A 317 2.39 15.46 -11.52
CA THR A 317 1.28 14.70 -12.08
C THR A 317 1.25 14.82 -13.60
N ILE A 318 1.37 13.70 -14.29
CA ILE A 318 1.30 13.59 -15.76
C ILE A 318 -0.13 13.32 -16.20
N ALA A 319 -0.81 12.43 -15.48
CA ALA A 319 -2.16 12.01 -15.80
C ALA A 319 -2.91 11.54 -14.55
N GLU A 320 -4.19 11.89 -14.47
CA GLU A 320 -5.11 11.41 -13.44
C GLU A 320 -6.47 11.04 -14.04
N GLY A 321 -7.12 10.04 -13.48
CA GLY A 321 -8.48 9.67 -13.84
C GLY A 321 -8.63 9.04 -15.23
N LEU A 322 -7.55 8.43 -15.74
CA LEU A 322 -7.59 7.62 -16.95
C LEU A 322 -8.50 6.41 -16.75
N HIS A 323 -8.99 5.86 -17.87
CA HIS A 323 -9.64 4.57 -17.83
C HIS A 323 -8.63 3.50 -17.44
N GLU A 324 -9.08 2.44 -16.78
CA GLU A 324 -8.21 1.31 -16.48
C GLU A 324 -7.74 0.65 -17.79
N GLY A 325 -6.45 0.77 -18.11
CA GLY A 325 -5.92 0.27 -19.37
C GLY A 325 -4.42 0.50 -19.55
N ARG A 326 -3.95 0.13 -20.76
CA ARG A 326 -2.58 0.40 -21.23
C ARG A 326 -2.53 1.83 -21.77
N HIS A 327 -1.52 2.57 -21.36
CA HIS A 327 -1.26 3.95 -21.75
C HIS A 327 0.21 4.14 -22.11
N ALA A 328 0.54 5.17 -22.88
CA ALA A 328 1.90 5.52 -23.24
C ALA A 328 2.20 6.98 -22.92
N VAL A 329 3.26 7.22 -22.14
CA VAL A 329 3.83 8.57 -21.94
C VAL A 329 5.07 8.70 -22.82
N VAL A 330 5.13 9.79 -23.57
CA VAL A 330 6.32 10.19 -24.31
C VAL A 330 6.76 11.56 -23.82
N MET A 331 8.05 11.75 -23.55
CA MET A 331 8.63 13.07 -23.28
C MET A 331 9.84 13.30 -24.16
N GLU A 332 9.94 14.49 -24.74
CA GLU A 332 11.01 14.88 -25.66
C GLU A 332 11.54 16.27 -25.31
N LEU A 333 12.86 16.43 -25.34
CA LEU A 333 13.50 17.74 -25.16
C LEU A 333 13.36 18.55 -26.46
N ALA A 334 12.48 19.55 -26.47
CA ALA A 334 12.13 20.27 -27.70
C ALA A 334 13.12 21.36 -28.09
N GLU A 335 13.79 21.97 -27.11
CA GLU A 335 14.71 23.10 -27.29
C GLU A 335 15.92 22.98 -26.34
N PRO A 336 17.01 23.73 -26.56
CA PRO A 336 18.21 23.66 -25.72
C PRO A 336 17.92 23.82 -24.22
N GLY A 337 18.53 22.93 -23.42
CA GLY A 337 18.37 22.85 -21.97
C GLY A 337 18.62 21.42 -21.50
N GLU A 338 18.10 21.09 -20.32
CA GLU A 338 18.17 19.73 -19.76
C GLU A 338 16.79 19.14 -19.53
N LEU A 339 16.64 17.85 -19.80
CA LEU A 339 15.52 17.02 -19.35
C LEU A 339 16.06 15.96 -18.39
N THR A 340 15.64 16.03 -17.12
CA THR A 340 16.09 15.13 -16.05
C THR A 340 14.89 14.44 -15.38
N ILE A 341 14.87 13.11 -15.47
CA ILE A 341 13.81 12.24 -14.94
C ILE A 341 14.40 11.16 -14.03
N GLY A 342 13.72 10.86 -12.93
CA GLY A 342 14.12 9.86 -11.92
C GLY A 342 13.24 8.61 -11.92
N GLY A 343 12.07 8.67 -12.56
CA GLY A 343 11.16 7.54 -12.72
C GLY A 343 9.72 7.97 -12.96
N LEU A 344 8.83 6.99 -13.02
CA LEU A 344 7.38 7.20 -13.06
C LEU A 344 6.73 6.47 -11.88
N ILE A 345 5.72 7.07 -11.28
CA ILE A 345 4.83 6.41 -10.31
C ILE A 345 3.52 6.17 -11.05
N ILE A 346 3.21 4.91 -11.30
CA ILE A 346 1.99 4.51 -11.98
C ILE A 346 0.91 4.31 -10.92
N GLU A 347 -0.16 5.09 -11.02
CA GLU A 347 -1.29 5.00 -10.14
C GLU A 347 -2.37 4.08 -10.71
N ARG A 348 -3.00 3.31 -9.82
CA ARG A 348 -4.20 2.52 -10.12
C ARG A 348 -5.25 2.82 -9.07
N ARG A 349 -6.05 3.84 -9.33
CA ARG A 349 -7.18 4.23 -8.49
C ARG A 349 -8.41 3.59 -9.08
N VAL A 350 -9.07 2.69 -8.34
CA VAL A 350 -10.39 2.18 -8.76
C VAL A 350 -11.39 3.33 -8.65
N PRO A 351 -11.96 3.86 -9.75
CA PRO A 351 -12.96 4.90 -9.64
C PRO A 351 -14.24 4.26 -9.10
N LEU A 352 -14.52 4.45 -7.81
CA LEU A 352 -15.80 4.09 -7.15
C LEU A 352 -17.00 4.92 -7.68
N ARG A 353 -16.87 5.54 -8.86
CA ARG A 353 -17.90 6.36 -9.50
C ARG A 353 -19.20 5.58 -9.68
N TRP A 354 -19.13 4.29 -10.04
CA TRP A 354 -20.32 3.44 -10.20
C TRP A 354 -21.05 3.21 -8.87
N THR A 355 -20.31 3.04 -7.77
CA THR A 355 -20.87 2.82 -6.43
C THR A 355 -21.52 4.10 -5.91
N ALA A 356 -20.88 5.26 -6.14
CA ALA A 356 -21.45 6.57 -5.88
C ALA A 356 -22.71 6.82 -6.73
N MET A 357 -22.71 6.42 -8.01
CA MET A 357 -23.88 6.50 -8.89
C MET A 357 -25.02 5.59 -8.43
N LEU A 358 -24.73 4.38 -7.97
CA LEU A 358 -25.75 3.48 -7.40
C LEU A 358 -26.32 4.02 -6.09
N LEU A 359 -25.49 4.58 -5.22
CA LEU A 359 -25.95 5.22 -3.98
C LEU A 359 -26.79 6.46 -4.27
N ALA A 360 -26.35 7.30 -5.20
CA ALA A 360 -27.11 8.47 -5.65
C ALA A 360 -28.43 8.06 -6.31
N GLY A 361 -28.41 7.05 -7.19
CA GLY A 361 -29.59 6.51 -7.84
C GLY A 361 -30.57 5.89 -6.83
N GLY A 362 -30.08 5.15 -5.85
CA GLY A 362 -30.86 4.62 -4.73
C GLY A 362 -31.47 5.73 -3.88
N GLY A 363 -30.70 6.79 -3.59
CA GLY A 363 -31.18 7.98 -2.90
C GLY A 363 -32.30 8.69 -3.65
N ILE A 364 -32.15 8.89 -4.97
CA ILE A 364 -33.17 9.49 -5.83
C ILE A 364 -34.44 8.62 -5.87
N LEU A 365 -34.29 7.29 -5.96
CA LEU A 365 -35.42 6.36 -5.95
C LEU A 365 -36.18 6.42 -4.61
N LEU A 366 -35.47 6.42 -3.49
CA LEU A 366 -36.07 6.54 -2.16
C LEU A 366 -36.78 7.88 -1.98
N LEU A 367 -36.19 8.97 -2.48
CA LEU A 367 -36.79 10.31 -2.44
C LEU A 367 -38.06 10.36 -3.30
N PHE A 368 -38.03 9.77 -4.50
CA PHE A 368 -39.21 9.63 -5.35
C PHE A 368 -40.32 8.81 -4.67
N LEU A 369 -39.99 7.66 -4.07
CA LEU A 369 -40.95 6.83 -3.34
C LEU A 369 -41.53 7.57 -2.13
N GLY A 370 -40.72 8.34 -1.41
CA GLY A 370 -41.14 9.19 -0.30
C GLY A 370 -42.10 10.30 -0.74
N ILE A 371 -41.75 11.05 -1.79
CA ILE A 371 -42.62 12.08 -2.38
C ILE A 371 -43.93 11.45 -2.86
N ARG A 372 -43.87 10.32 -3.56
CA ARG A 372 -45.04 9.56 -4.01
C ARG A 372 -45.95 9.23 -2.82
N GLN A 373 -45.40 8.69 -1.73
CA GLN A 373 -46.15 8.35 -0.52
C GLN A 373 -46.86 9.57 0.08
N VAL A 374 -46.17 10.71 0.15
CA VAL A 374 -46.74 11.97 0.66
C VAL A 374 -47.86 12.47 -0.26
N VAL A 375 -47.66 12.47 -1.58
CA VAL A 375 -48.67 12.87 -2.56
C VAL A 375 -49.91 11.97 -2.48
N PHE A 376 -49.74 10.65 -2.41
CA PHE A 376 -50.87 9.72 -2.24
C PHE A 376 -51.62 9.97 -0.93
N THR A 377 -50.90 10.20 0.17
CA THR A 377 -51.51 10.49 1.48
C THR A 377 -52.28 11.81 1.47
N LEU A 378 -51.74 12.85 0.82
CA LEU A 378 -52.43 14.13 0.63
C LEU A 378 -53.64 14.00 -0.30
N ALA A 379 -53.57 13.17 -1.34
CA ALA A 379 -54.67 12.91 -2.25
C ALA A 379 -55.80 12.11 -1.57
N GLU A 380 -55.47 11.14 -0.70
CA GLU A 380 -56.43 10.45 0.15
C GLU A 380 -57.10 11.43 1.13
N ARG A 381 -56.32 12.27 1.84
CA ARG A 381 -56.86 13.24 2.81
C ARG A 381 -57.70 14.34 2.17
N SER A 382 -57.39 14.75 0.95
CA SER A 382 -58.17 15.76 0.20
C SER A 382 -59.39 15.17 -0.51
N GLY A 383 -59.64 13.86 -0.39
CA GLY A 383 -60.79 13.19 -0.98
C GLY A 383 -60.71 13.01 -2.50
N ARG A 384 -59.57 13.34 -3.13
CA ARG A 384 -59.33 13.17 -4.57
C ARG A 384 -59.03 11.73 -4.96
N LEU A 385 -58.58 10.91 -4.01
CA LEU A 385 -58.34 9.49 -4.16
C LEU A 385 -59.19 8.73 -3.13
N GLN A 386 -60.24 8.05 -3.59
CA GLN A 386 -60.96 7.08 -2.77
C GLN A 386 -60.15 5.79 -2.74
N ARG A 387 -59.81 5.29 -1.55
CA ARG A 387 -59.28 3.94 -1.39
C ARG A 387 -60.24 2.97 -2.06
N ARG A 388 -59.84 2.32 -3.15
CA ARG A 388 -60.40 1.01 -3.48
C ARG A 388 -60.10 0.14 -2.27
N ARG A 389 -61.14 -0.26 -1.53
CA ARG A 389 -61.02 -1.39 -0.59
C ARG A 389 -60.37 -2.52 -1.37
N GLY A 390 -59.17 -2.91 -0.95
CA GLY A 390 -58.44 -4.00 -1.58
C GLY A 390 -59.34 -5.23 -1.63
N VAL A 391 -59.30 -5.94 -2.73
CA VAL A 391 -59.70 -7.35 -2.75
C VAL A 391 -58.83 -8.03 -1.69
N ASP A 392 -59.44 -8.57 -0.64
CA ASP A 392 -58.74 -9.38 0.34
C ASP A 392 -58.12 -10.57 -0.40
N LEU A 393 -56.79 -10.54 -0.58
CA LEU A 393 -56.03 -11.59 -1.26
C LEU A 393 -55.71 -12.78 -0.34
N TRP A 394 -56.29 -12.81 0.87
CA TRP A 394 -56.11 -13.88 1.83
C TRP A 394 -57.49 -14.47 2.16
N PRO A 395 -57.74 -15.77 1.86
CA PRO A 395 -58.95 -16.42 2.36
C PRO A 395 -58.94 -16.41 3.90
N GLU A 396 -60.10 -16.20 4.51
CA GLU A 396 -60.25 -16.34 5.97
C GLU A 396 -59.70 -17.71 6.41
N LEU A 397 -58.74 -17.68 7.34
CA LEU A 397 -58.20 -18.90 7.93
C LEU A 397 -59.34 -19.69 8.58
N PRO A 398 -59.45 -21.01 8.35
CA PRO A 398 -60.51 -21.80 8.96
C PRO A 398 -60.40 -21.75 10.49
N HIS A 399 -61.52 -21.49 11.15
CA HIS A 399 -61.64 -21.58 12.60
C HIS A 399 -61.29 -23.01 13.05
N VAL A 400 -60.13 -23.16 13.70
CA VAL A 400 -59.79 -24.38 14.42
C VAL A 400 -60.60 -24.37 15.71
N GLY A 401 -61.57 -25.28 15.83
CA GLY A 401 -62.39 -25.44 17.03
C GLY A 401 -61.55 -25.73 18.28
N ASP A 402 -62.02 -25.23 19.42
CA ASP A 402 -61.41 -25.24 20.75
C ASP A 402 -60.38 -26.36 21.01
N TRP A 403 -59.12 -26.05 20.76
CA TRP A 403 -58.02 -26.92 21.18
C TRP A 403 -57.81 -26.79 22.69
N ARG A 404 -58.19 -27.84 23.45
CA ARG A 404 -57.91 -27.97 24.88
C ARG A 404 -56.68 -28.87 25.09
N PRO A 405 -55.55 -28.36 25.59
CA PRO A 405 -54.42 -29.21 25.93
C PRO A 405 -54.75 -30.12 27.12
N ALA A 406 -54.35 -31.39 27.04
CA ALA A 406 -54.45 -32.33 28.15
C ALA A 406 -53.58 -31.86 29.33
N ARG A 407 -54.13 -31.89 30.55
CA ARG A 407 -53.36 -31.63 31.78
C ARG A 407 -52.29 -32.71 31.93
N ARG A 408 -51.03 -32.28 32.10
CA ARG A 408 -49.93 -33.15 32.52
C ARG A 408 -50.28 -33.77 33.88
N THR A 409 -50.30 -35.10 33.95
CA THR A 409 -50.19 -35.89 35.19
C THR A 409 -48.74 -36.28 35.40
#